data_AF-A0A2D4XC46-F1
#
_entry.id   AF-A0A2D4XC46-F1
#
_cell.length_a   1.000
_cell.length_b   1.000
_cell.length_c   1.000
_cell.angle_alpha   90.00
_cell.angle_beta   90.00
_cell.angle_gamma   90.00
#
_symmetry.space_group_name_H-M   'P 1'
#
loop_
_entity.id
_entity.type
_entity.pdbx_description
1 polymer ?
#
loop_
_entity_poly.entity_id
_entity_poly.type
_entity_poly.pdbx_seq_one_letter_code
_entity_poly.pdbx_strand_id
1 'polypeptide(L)'
;MKKCTSLGLKGTILLSPNGINFFLAGSEGSIDAFIQYLESDKRFSGIPVKFSHTDYQPFRRMLVKRKNEIISLGIPEIKPSESTGPYIKPTEFKQLMDNRQEILVLDTRNSYETRVGSFEGSIELGISTFREFPEAIESIPEEFKSKTVVMYCTGGIRCEKASAVMMNAGFTDVKQLEGGILGYFEECGGSHWDGDCFVFDQRVAVDTNLLETEIEMCFKCREPLSPDEQKSEYYVIGEHCPYCFQIRNDAL
;
A
#
# COMPACT_ATOMS: atom_id res chain seq x y z
N MET A 1 -12.55 19.15 -5.26
CA MET A 1 -13.28 19.40 -3.99
C MET A 1 -14.78 19.59 -4.26
N LYS A 2 -15.21 20.69 -4.91
CA LYS A 2 -16.65 20.97 -5.15
C LYS A 2 -17.44 19.76 -5.69
N LYS A 3 -16.93 19.09 -6.73
CA LYS A 3 -17.57 17.91 -7.34
C LYS A 3 -17.70 16.72 -6.36
N CYS A 4 -16.66 16.43 -5.58
CA CYS A 4 -16.69 15.35 -4.58
C CYS A 4 -17.74 15.65 -3.49
N THR A 5 -17.76 16.89 -2.99
CA THR A 5 -18.72 17.33 -1.97
C THR A 5 -20.16 17.29 -2.48
N SER A 6 -20.42 17.71 -3.73
CA SER A 6 -21.76 17.63 -4.31
C SER A 6 -22.27 16.21 -4.52
N LEU A 7 -21.35 15.24 -4.61
CA LEU A 7 -21.65 13.81 -4.75
C LEU A 7 -21.68 13.07 -3.40
N GLY A 8 -21.48 13.77 -2.28
CA GLY A 8 -21.43 13.16 -0.95
C GLY A 8 -20.22 12.23 -0.73
N LEU A 9 -19.16 12.37 -1.53
CA LEU A 9 -17.96 11.55 -1.41
C LEU A 9 -17.12 11.95 -0.20
N LYS A 10 -16.50 10.96 0.44
CA LYS A 10 -15.44 11.15 1.44
C LYS A 10 -14.19 10.39 1.01
N GLY A 11 -13.05 10.75 1.60
CA GLY A 11 -11.76 10.19 1.22
C GLY A 11 -10.74 11.26 0.92
N THR A 12 -9.68 10.90 0.20
CA THR A 12 -8.56 11.78 -0.09
C THR A 12 -8.21 11.74 -1.58
N ILE A 13 -8.07 12.91 -2.19
CA ILE A 13 -7.40 13.11 -3.47
C ILE A 13 -6.09 13.84 -3.21
N LEU A 14 -4.99 13.29 -3.72
CA LEU A 14 -3.67 13.90 -3.76
C LEU A 14 -3.41 14.38 -5.20
N LEU A 15 -3.04 15.63 -5.34
CA LEU A 15 -2.64 16.23 -6.61
C LEU A 15 -1.20 16.72 -6.50
N SER A 16 -0.37 16.34 -7.47
CA SER A 16 0.97 16.90 -7.62
C SER A 16 1.28 17.14 -9.10
N PRO A 17 2.38 17.85 -9.43
CA PRO A 17 2.84 17.96 -10.82
C PRO A 17 3.07 16.59 -11.49
N ASN A 18 3.35 15.55 -10.70
CA ASN A 18 3.61 14.18 -11.15
C ASN A 18 2.34 13.33 -11.30
N GLY A 19 1.14 13.86 -11.01
CA GLY A 19 -0.12 13.17 -11.26
C GLY A 19 -1.17 13.30 -10.17
N ILE A 20 -2.07 12.31 -10.14
CA ILE A 20 -3.18 12.21 -9.20
C ILE A 20 -3.16 10.84 -8.51
N ASN A 21 -3.47 10.80 -7.22
CA ASN A 21 -3.74 9.57 -6.48
C ASN A 21 -4.98 9.79 -5.63
N PHE A 22 -5.92 8.84 -5.59
CA PHE A 22 -7.15 9.02 -4.85
C PHE A 22 -7.69 7.73 -4.25
N PHE A 23 -8.30 7.88 -3.08
CA PHE A 23 -9.09 6.87 -2.39
C PHE A 23 -10.38 7.54 -1.95
N LEU A 24 -11.50 7.10 -2.51
CA LEU A 24 -12.81 7.74 -2.33
C LEU A 24 -13.84 6.68 -1.98
N ALA A 25 -14.80 7.05 -1.14
CA ALA A 25 -15.96 6.23 -0.82
C ALA A 25 -17.24 7.04 -0.95
N GLY A 26 -18.28 6.37 -1.41
CA GLY A 26 -19.60 6.91 -1.69
C GLY A 26 -20.53 5.81 -2.18
N SER A 27 -21.78 6.16 -2.49
CA SER A 27 -22.66 5.25 -3.23
C SER A 27 -22.07 4.93 -4.60
N GLU A 28 -22.42 3.78 -5.18
CA GLU A 28 -22.00 3.40 -6.54
C GLU A 28 -22.28 4.52 -7.55
N GLY A 29 -23.50 5.05 -7.57
CA GLY A 29 -23.86 6.17 -8.45
C GLY A 29 -23.05 7.45 -8.22
N SER A 30 -22.64 7.73 -6.98
CA SER A 30 -21.73 8.84 -6.68
C SER A 30 -20.32 8.60 -7.21
N ILE A 31 -19.83 7.36 -7.13
CA ILE A 31 -18.51 6.97 -7.64
C ILE A 31 -18.52 7.01 -9.16
N ASP A 32 -19.52 6.44 -9.82
CA ASP A 32 -19.69 6.49 -11.28
C ASP A 32 -19.72 7.93 -11.80
N ALA A 33 -20.51 8.80 -11.15
CA ALA A 33 -20.60 10.21 -11.51
C ALA A 33 -19.28 10.98 -11.28
N PHE A 34 -18.42 10.50 -10.39
CA PHE A 34 -17.08 11.05 -10.19
C PHE A 34 -16.09 10.53 -11.25
N ILE A 35 -16.14 9.23 -11.57
CA ILE A 35 -15.32 8.63 -12.64
C ILE A 35 -15.64 9.29 -13.98
N GLN A 36 -16.92 9.44 -14.34
CA GLN A 36 -17.33 10.15 -15.55
C GLN A 36 -16.83 11.61 -15.59
N TYR A 37 -16.82 12.27 -14.44
CA TYR A 37 -16.27 13.62 -14.33
C TYR A 37 -14.75 13.64 -14.52
N LEU A 38 -14.04 12.64 -13.97
CA LEU A 38 -12.61 12.50 -14.13
C LEU A 38 -12.23 12.23 -15.60
N GLU A 39 -12.95 11.30 -16.25
CA GLU A 39 -12.82 10.95 -17.67
C GLU A 39 -13.09 12.12 -18.63
N SER A 40 -13.89 13.12 -18.21
CA SER A 40 -14.14 14.32 -19.03
C SER A 40 -12.88 15.17 -19.26
N ASP A 41 -11.86 15.02 -18.41
CA ASP A 41 -10.55 15.62 -18.60
C ASP A 41 -9.61 14.60 -19.21
N LYS A 42 -9.16 14.85 -20.45
CA LYS A 42 -8.26 13.94 -21.18
C LYS A 42 -6.97 13.59 -20.43
N ARG A 43 -6.53 14.43 -19.48
CA ARG A 43 -5.34 14.17 -18.66
C ARG A 43 -5.56 13.06 -17.62
N PHE A 44 -6.81 12.75 -17.30
CA PHE A 44 -7.20 11.75 -16.31
C PHE A 44 -8.02 10.61 -16.91
N SER A 45 -8.12 10.55 -18.24
CA SER A 45 -8.84 9.48 -18.91
C SER A 45 -8.07 8.17 -18.86
N GLY A 46 -8.77 7.07 -18.60
CA GLY A 46 -8.20 5.73 -18.56
C GLY A 46 -7.37 5.44 -17.31
N ILE A 47 -7.53 6.21 -16.23
CA ILE A 47 -6.91 5.88 -14.95
C ILE A 47 -7.51 4.56 -14.45
N PRO A 48 -6.70 3.52 -14.19
CA PRO A 48 -7.21 2.29 -13.59
C PRO A 48 -7.80 2.57 -12.21
N VAL A 49 -9.04 2.13 -11.99
CA VAL A 49 -9.74 2.26 -10.70
C VAL A 49 -10.02 0.86 -10.15
N LYS A 50 -9.80 0.70 -8.85
CA LYS A 50 -10.15 -0.52 -8.11
C LYS A 50 -11.31 -0.24 -7.18
N PHE A 51 -12.19 -1.22 -7.04
CA PHE A 51 -13.39 -1.12 -6.21
C PHE A 51 -13.30 -2.07 -5.03
N SER A 52 -13.85 -1.65 -3.91
CA SER A 52 -13.99 -2.44 -2.70
C SER A 52 -15.24 -1.95 -1.97
N HIS A 53 -15.99 -2.88 -1.40
CA HIS A 53 -17.32 -2.63 -0.85
C HIS A 53 -17.31 -2.72 0.67
N THR A 54 -18.14 -1.90 1.31
CA THR A 54 -18.40 -1.90 2.74
C THR A 54 -19.76 -1.24 2.99
N ASP A 55 -20.42 -1.60 4.07
CA ASP A 55 -21.77 -1.11 4.42
C ASP A 55 -21.75 0.33 4.98
N TYR A 56 -20.57 0.93 5.15
CA TYR A 56 -20.40 2.30 5.63
C TYR A 56 -19.32 3.05 4.83
N GLN A 57 -19.25 4.37 4.94
CA GLN A 57 -18.15 5.14 4.32
C GLN A 57 -16.90 5.11 5.23
N PRO A 58 -15.77 4.47 4.84
CA PRO A 58 -14.60 4.30 5.70
C PRO A 58 -13.70 5.54 5.77
N PHE A 59 -14.26 6.72 5.52
CA PHE A 59 -13.55 7.99 5.62
C PHE A 59 -14.38 8.99 6.41
N ARG A 60 -13.73 9.71 7.33
CA ARG A 60 -14.42 10.72 8.17
C ARG A 60 -14.83 11.97 7.41
N ARG A 61 -14.06 12.37 6.39
CA ARG A 61 -14.25 13.62 5.64
C ARG A 61 -13.64 13.53 4.24
N MET A 62 -14.02 14.46 3.38
CA MET A 62 -13.40 14.66 2.07
C MET A 62 -12.17 15.56 2.17
N LEU A 63 -11.06 15.16 1.57
CA LEU A 63 -9.80 15.91 1.51
C LEU A 63 -9.33 15.99 0.06
N VAL A 64 -8.90 17.18 -0.36
CA VAL A 64 -8.16 17.37 -1.61
C VAL A 64 -6.89 18.12 -1.26
N LYS A 65 -5.73 17.47 -1.40
CA LYS A 65 -4.45 18.00 -0.96
C LYS A 65 -3.52 18.20 -2.14
N ARG A 66 -2.93 19.39 -2.24
CA ARG A 66 -1.76 19.62 -3.10
C ARG A 66 -0.54 19.06 -2.40
N LYS A 67 0.27 18.29 -3.13
CA LYS A 67 1.52 17.68 -2.67
C LYS A 67 2.62 17.94 -3.69
N ASN A 68 3.87 17.76 -3.27
CA ASN A 68 5.01 17.74 -4.20
C ASN A 68 5.02 16.44 -5.00
N GLU A 69 4.68 15.33 -4.35
CA GLU A 69 4.55 14.00 -4.97
C GLU A 69 3.27 13.33 -4.46
N ILE A 70 2.56 12.61 -5.35
CA ILE A 70 1.40 11.78 -4.99
C ILE A 70 1.78 10.54 -4.15
N ILE A 71 3.02 10.07 -4.31
CA ILE A 71 3.69 9.08 -3.47
C ILE A 71 5.09 9.63 -3.23
N SER A 72 5.42 9.91 -1.96
CA SER A 72 6.66 10.60 -1.59
C SER A 72 7.82 9.61 -1.52
N LEU A 73 8.61 9.54 -2.60
CA LEU A 73 9.91 8.86 -2.60
C LEU A 73 11.03 9.85 -2.24
N GLY A 74 10.87 11.14 -2.58
CA GLY A 74 11.88 12.16 -2.28
C GLY A 74 13.00 12.27 -3.31
N ILE A 75 12.90 11.56 -4.44
CA ILE A 75 13.83 11.63 -5.58
C ILE A 75 13.07 12.18 -6.81
N PRO A 76 13.15 13.48 -7.11
CA PRO A 76 12.41 14.12 -8.20
C PRO A 76 12.70 13.55 -9.59
N GLU A 77 13.88 12.98 -9.79
CA GLU A 77 14.36 12.40 -11.05
C GLU A 77 13.62 11.11 -11.40
N ILE A 78 13.05 10.41 -10.41
CA ILE A 78 12.33 9.16 -10.62
C ILE A 78 10.93 9.44 -11.15
N LYS A 79 10.72 9.09 -12.41
CA LYS A 79 9.45 9.24 -13.12
C LYS A 79 8.97 7.88 -13.65
N PRO A 80 7.94 7.29 -13.05
CA PRO A 80 7.41 6.00 -13.50
C PRO A 80 6.95 5.97 -14.97
N SER A 81 6.55 7.12 -15.52
CA SER A 81 6.18 7.23 -16.94
C SER A 81 7.35 7.08 -17.92
N GLU A 82 8.59 7.23 -17.44
CA GLU A 82 9.80 7.11 -18.26
C GLU A 82 10.52 5.78 -18.01
N SER A 83 10.49 5.28 -16.77
CA SER A 83 11.12 4.02 -16.37
C SER A 83 10.35 3.37 -15.23
N THR A 84 9.84 2.17 -15.45
CA THR A 84 9.17 1.32 -14.46
C THR A 84 9.41 -0.15 -14.79
N GLY A 85 9.32 -1.03 -13.80
CA GLY A 85 9.56 -2.46 -13.99
C GLY A 85 8.36 -3.12 -14.68
N PRO A 86 8.56 -4.18 -15.49
CA PRO A 86 7.45 -4.94 -16.04
C PRO A 86 6.52 -5.47 -14.95
N TYR A 87 5.23 -5.53 -15.25
CA TYR A 87 4.26 -6.17 -14.40
C TYR A 87 4.42 -7.69 -14.43
N ILE A 88 4.19 -8.34 -13.29
CA ILE A 88 3.91 -9.76 -13.18
C ILE A 88 2.47 -9.95 -12.71
N LYS A 89 1.71 -10.80 -13.40
CA LYS A 89 0.32 -11.09 -13.04
C LYS A 89 0.27 -11.84 -11.71
N PRO A 90 -0.79 -11.67 -10.89
CA PRO A 90 -0.97 -12.45 -9.67
C PRO A 90 -0.83 -13.96 -9.86
N THR A 91 -1.48 -14.49 -10.90
CA THR A 91 -1.44 -15.93 -11.23
C THR A 91 -0.05 -16.41 -11.64
N GLU A 92 0.72 -15.59 -12.35
CA GLU A 92 2.12 -15.89 -12.71
C GLU A 92 3.00 -15.86 -11.46
N PHE A 93 2.87 -14.83 -10.62
CA PHE A 93 3.61 -14.72 -9.37
C PHE A 93 3.34 -15.91 -8.43
N LYS A 94 2.06 -16.27 -8.26
CA LYS A 94 1.67 -17.47 -7.49
C LYS A 94 2.35 -18.73 -8.03
N GLN A 95 2.44 -18.90 -9.34
CA GLN A 95 3.13 -20.05 -9.93
C GLN A 95 4.64 -20.07 -9.62
N LEU A 96 5.31 -18.91 -9.59
CA LEU A 96 6.72 -18.85 -9.19
C LEU A 96 6.88 -19.33 -7.74
N MET A 97 5.98 -18.89 -6.85
CA MET A 97 5.95 -19.28 -5.44
C MET A 97 5.61 -20.77 -5.24
N ASP A 98 4.57 -21.28 -5.91
CA ASP A 98 4.15 -22.69 -5.88
C ASP A 98 5.31 -23.62 -6.31
N ASN A 99 6.06 -23.21 -7.33
CA ASN A 99 7.19 -23.96 -7.86
C ASN A 99 8.50 -23.76 -7.07
N ARG A 100 8.48 -22.94 -6.01
CA ARG A 100 9.66 -22.58 -5.21
C ARG A 100 10.82 -22.09 -6.06
N GLN A 101 10.53 -21.28 -7.08
CA GLN A 101 11.57 -20.66 -7.88
C GLN A 101 12.40 -19.72 -7.02
N GLU A 102 13.70 -19.63 -7.34
CA GLU A 102 14.62 -18.78 -6.61
C GLU A 102 14.43 -17.31 -7.05
N ILE A 103 13.47 -16.64 -6.42
CA ILE A 103 13.15 -15.23 -6.64
C ILE A 103 13.31 -14.43 -5.34
N LEU A 104 13.61 -13.14 -5.48
CA LEU A 104 13.56 -12.19 -4.37
C LEU A 104 12.15 -11.60 -4.30
N VAL A 105 11.39 -11.92 -3.25
CA VAL A 105 10.11 -11.26 -2.99
C VAL A 105 10.36 -10.07 -2.07
N LEU A 106 10.06 -8.85 -2.52
CA LEU A 106 10.41 -7.62 -1.79
C LEU A 106 9.17 -6.81 -1.41
N ASP A 107 8.96 -6.62 -0.10
CA ASP A 107 7.92 -5.74 0.40
C ASP A 107 8.40 -4.28 0.39
N THR A 108 7.68 -3.41 -0.32
CA THR A 108 8.00 -1.98 -0.41
C THR A 108 7.20 -1.13 0.59
N ARG A 109 6.48 -1.78 1.51
CA ARG A 109 5.63 -1.13 2.49
C ARG A 109 6.40 -0.69 3.74
N ASN A 110 5.75 0.13 4.56
CA ASN A 110 6.33 0.53 5.84
C ASN A 110 6.17 -0.59 6.88
N SER A 111 6.99 -0.56 7.93
CA SER A 111 7.05 -1.59 8.98
C SER A 111 5.71 -1.83 9.72
N TYR A 112 4.84 -0.83 9.80
CA TYR A 112 3.50 -1.03 10.38
C TYR A 112 2.56 -1.82 9.47
N GLU A 113 2.83 -1.87 8.17
CA GLU A 113 2.00 -2.61 7.20
C GLU A 113 2.48 -4.06 7.04
N THR A 114 3.79 -4.30 7.11
CA THR A 114 4.42 -5.62 7.04
C THR A 114 4.08 -6.47 8.27
N ARG A 115 4.03 -5.86 9.46
CA ARG A 115 3.59 -6.52 10.70
C ARG A 115 2.15 -7.03 10.64
N VAL A 116 1.31 -6.41 9.83
CA VAL A 116 -0.10 -6.80 9.68
C VAL A 116 -0.23 -8.08 8.83
N GLY A 117 0.67 -8.26 7.88
CA GLY A 117 0.75 -9.46 7.06
C GLY A 117 1.74 -9.28 5.92
N SER A 118 2.25 -10.37 5.34
CA SER A 118 3.24 -10.34 4.26
C SER A 118 3.25 -11.63 3.44
N PHE A 119 3.90 -11.62 2.28
CA PHE A 119 4.15 -12.86 1.53
C PHE A 119 5.24 -13.70 2.22
N GLU A 120 5.06 -15.02 2.21
CA GLU A 120 6.01 -16.00 2.72
C GLU A 120 7.41 -15.76 2.12
N GLY A 121 8.42 -15.67 2.98
CA GLY A 121 9.81 -15.48 2.55
C GLY A 121 10.13 -14.11 1.95
N SER A 122 9.21 -13.14 2.01
CA SER A 122 9.50 -11.79 1.53
C SER A 122 10.48 -11.05 2.42
N ILE A 123 11.35 -10.23 1.81
CA ILE A 123 12.25 -9.32 2.50
C ILE A 123 11.47 -8.08 2.92
N GLU A 124 11.53 -7.78 4.21
CA GLU A 124 11.12 -6.51 4.80
C GLU A 124 12.36 -5.61 5.00
N LEU A 125 12.28 -4.37 4.52
CA LEU A 125 13.36 -3.38 4.64
C LEU A 125 13.34 -2.60 5.95
N GLY A 126 12.32 -2.80 6.80
CA GLY A 126 12.19 -2.13 8.10
C GLY A 126 11.98 -0.62 8.02
N ILE A 127 11.53 -0.09 6.88
CA ILE A 127 11.37 1.35 6.67
C ILE A 127 10.15 1.89 7.42
N SER A 128 10.30 3.04 8.07
CA SER A 128 9.18 3.76 8.70
C SER A 128 8.41 4.59 7.67
N THR A 129 9.11 5.07 6.64
CA THR A 129 8.52 5.82 5.54
C THR A 129 9.09 5.37 4.18
N PHE A 130 8.27 5.43 3.14
CA PHE A 130 8.71 5.12 1.77
C PHE A 130 9.85 6.01 1.23
N ARG A 131 10.16 7.12 1.91
CA ARG A 131 11.32 7.97 1.56
C ARG A 131 12.66 7.30 1.92
N GLU A 132 12.65 6.37 2.85
CA GLU A 132 13.83 5.61 3.27
C GLU A 132 14.14 4.46 2.30
N PHE A 133 13.20 4.10 1.41
CA PHE A 133 13.35 2.99 0.47
C PHE A 133 14.67 3.02 -0.34
N PRO A 134 15.11 4.16 -0.92
CA PRO A 134 16.36 4.21 -1.68
C PRO A 134 17.62 3.84 -0.89
N GLU A 135 17.67 4.17 0.39
CA GLU A 135 18.78 3.82 1.28
C GLU A 135 18.63 2.38 1.78
N ALA A 136 17.40 1.99 2.13
CA ALA A 136 17.15 0.68 2.73
C ALA A 136 17.45 -0.50 1.78
N ILE A 137 17.35 -0.31 0.46
CA ILE A 137 17.69 -1.35 -0.52
C ILE A 137 19.19 -1.69 -0.53
N GLU A 138 20.07 -0.86 0.04
CA GLU A 138 21.49 -1.16 0.19
C GLU A 138 21.74 -2.32 1.17
N SER A 139 20.75 -2.64 2.02
CA SER A 139 20.80 -3.81 2.90
C SER A 139 20.56 -5.13 2.16
N ILE A 140 20.05 -5.10 0.93
CA ILE A 140 19.82 -6.30 0.12
C ILE A 140 21.18 -6.81 -0.39
N PRO A 141 21.55 -8.08 -0.14
CA PRO A 141 22.83 -8.61 -0.59
C PRO A 141 23.02 -8.51 -2.11
N GLU A 142 24.23 -8.14 -2.55
CA GLU A 142 24.57 -7.93 -3.96
C GLU A 142 24.28 -9.16 -4.86
N GLU A 143 24.33 -10.37 -4.30
CA GLU A 143 24.00 -11.62 -5.02
C GLU A 143 22.55 -11.67 -5.53
N PHE A 144 21.65 -10.85 -4.98
CA PHE A 144 20.27 -10.74 -5.45
C PHE A 144 20.11 -9.82 -6.66
N LYS A 145 21.14 -9.02 -7.02
CA LYS A 145 21.03 -8.09 -8.16
C LYS A 145 20.84 -8.78 -9.51
N SER A 146 21.35 -10.00 -9.65
CA SER A 146 21.18 -10.83 -10.84
C SER A 146 19.97 -11.75 -10.79
N LYS A 147 19.26 -11.81 -9.64
CA LYS A 147 18.05 -12.64 -9.49
C LYS A 147 16.81 -11.87 -9.92
N THR A 148 15.75 -12.61 -10.24
CA THR A 148 14.41 -12.03 -10.44
C THR A 148 13.91 -11.46 -9.12
N VAL A 149 13.55 -10.18 -9.11
CA VAL A 149 12.91 -9.50 -8.00
C VAL A 149 11.43 -9.31 -8.31
N VAL A 150 10.54 -9.72 -7.42
CA VAL A 150 9.12 -9.40 -7.47
C VAL A 150 8.77 -8.50 -6.29
N MET A 151 8.48 -7.23 -6.59
CA MET A 151 8.07 -6.27 -5.58
C MET A 151 6.56 -6.17 -5.47
N TYR A 152 6.10 -5.84 -4.26
CA TYR A 152 4.70 -5.58 -4.02
C TYR A 152 4.48 -4.45 -3.00
N CYS A 153 3.26 -3.92 -3.03
CA CYS A 153 2.67 -3.12 -1.97
C CYS A 153 1.14 -3.32 -2.01
N THR A 154 0.39 -2.62 -1.17
CA THR A 154 -1.08 -2.74 -1.09
C THR A 154 -1.79 -2.69 -2.45
N GLY A 155 -1.48 -1.68 -3.26
CA GLY A 155 -2.20 -1.42 -4.53
C GLY A 155 -1.33 -1.23 -5.77
N GLY A 156 -0.01 -1.39 -5.65
CA GLY A 156 0.97 -1.28 -6.76
C GLY A 156 1.68 0.07 -6.89
N ILE A 157 1.08 1.19 -6.48
CA ILE A 157 1.59 2.54 -6.78
C ILE A 157 3.00 2.86 -6.24
N ARG A 158 3.45 2.23 -5.15
CA ARG A 158 4.84 2.38 -4.67
C ARG A 158 5.83 1.67 -5.58
N CYS A 159 5.46 0.49 -6.08
CA CYS A 159 6.29 -0.32 -6.95
C CYS A 159 6.64 0.39 -8.26
N GLU A 160 5.75 1.27 -8.74
CA GLU A 160 6.02 2.13 -9.90
C GLU A 160 7.26 3.00 -9.74
N LYS A 161 7.51 3.50 -8.52
CA LYS A 161 8.70 4.28 -8.20
C LYS A 161 9.86 3.40 -7.74
N ALA A 162 9.57 2.39 -6.92
CA ALA A 162 10.57 1.46 -6.40
C ALA A 162 11.32 0.74 -7.52
N SER A 163 10.64 0.39 -8.62
CA SER A 163 11.26 -0.27 -9.77
C SER A 163 12.41 0.53 -10.37
N ALA A 164 12.19 1.83 -10.59
CA ALA A 164 13.25 2.69 -11.13
C ALA A 164 14.44 2.82 -10.15
N VAL A 165 14.17 2.86 -8.84
CA VAL A 165 15.23 2.88 -7.81
C VAL A 165 16.04 1.58 -7.83
N MET A 166 15.37 0.42 -7.86
CA MET A 166 16.03 -0.89 -7.91
C MET A 166 16.86 -1.06 -9.20
N MET A 167 16.31 -0.69 -10.36
CA MET A 167 17.05 -0.75 -11.62
C MET A 167 18.29 0.17 -11.60
N ASN A 168 18.18 1.38 -11.04
CA ASN A 168 19.32 2.29 -10.88
C ASN A 168 20.38 1.76 -9.91
N ALA A 169 19.97 0.96 -8.91
CA ALA A 169 20.88 0.29 -7.98
C ALA A 169 21.56 -0.96 -8.57
N GLY A 170 21.23 -1.34 -9.80
CA GLY A 170 21.86 -2.42 -10.55
C GLY A 170 21.13 -3.76 -10.53
N PHE A 171 19.88 -3.81 -10.05
CA PHE A 171 19.04 -5.01 -10.17
C PHE A 171 18.58 -5.19 -11.62
N THR A 172 18.80 -6.38 -12.19
CA THR A 172 18.67 -6.60 -13.64
C THR A 172 17.29 -7.12 -14.08
N ASP A 173 16.54 -7.77 -13.19
CA ASP A 173 15.20 -8.31 -13.49
C ASP A 173 14.23 -7.90 -12.36
N VAL A 174 13.66 -6.71 -12.49
CA VAL A 174 12.77 -6.10 -11.47
C VAL A 174 11.34 -6.11 -11.97
N LYS A 175 10.52 -6.97 -11.39
CA LYS A 175 9.08 -7.10 -11.66
C LYS A 175 8.27 -6.48 -10.53
N GLN A 176 7.08 -5.97 -10.86
CA GLN A 176 6.12 -5.48 -9.88
C GLN A 176 4.80 -6.22 -10.00
N LEU A 177 4.24 -6.61 -8.86
CA LEU A 177 2.98 -7.33 -8.80
C LEU A 177 1.83 -6.45 -9.30
N GLU A 178 1.25 -6.83 -10.43
CA GLU A 178 0.08 -6.17 -11.00
C GLU A 178 -1.05 -6.21 -9.99
N GLY A 179 -1.71 -5.08 -9.76
CA GLY A 179 -2.78 -5.02 -8.77
C GLY A 179 -2.30 -4.90 -7.31
N GLY A 180 -1.02 -5.15 -7.01
CA GLY A 180 -0.52 -5.25 -5.64
C GLY A 180 -1.17 -6.39 -4.86
N ILE A 181 -1.10 -6.33 -3.53
CA ILE A 181 -1.66 -7.36 -2.63
C ILE A 181 -3.17 -7.54 -2.87
N LEU A 182 -3.91 -6.43 -3.01
CA LEU A 182 -5.36 -6.50 -3.19
C LEU A 182 -5.76 -7.18 -4.50
N GLY A 183 -5.03 -6.91 -5.60
CA GLY A 183 -5.25 -7.61 -6.86
C GLY A 183 -4.85 -9.09 -6.80
N TYR A 184 -3.84 -9.41 -5.99
CA TYR A 184 -3.48 -10.80 -5.75
C TYR A 184 -4.57 -11.56 -4.99
N PHE A 185 -5.15 -10.97 -3.95
CA PHE A 185 -6.28 -11.59 -3.24
C PHE A 185 -7.48 -11.81 -4.15
N GLU A 186 -7.80 -10.85 -5.02
CA GLU A 186 -8.91 -10.96 -5.97
C GLU A 186 -8.72 -12.13 -6.96
N GLU A 187 -7.51 -12.33 -7.48
CA GLU A 187 -7.24 -13.37 -8.49
C GLU A 187 -6.83 -14.73 -7.91
N CYS A 188 -6.15 -14.73 -6.76
CA CYS A 188 -5.44 -15.89 -6.22
C CYS A 188 -5.82 -16.24 -4.77
N GLY A 189 -6.65 -15.43 -4.11
CA GLY A 189 -6.93 -15.56 -2.68
C GLY A 189 -5.67 -15.36 -1.81
N GLY A 190 -5.60 -16.07 -0.70
CA GLY A 190 -4.54 -15.93 0.31
C GLY A 190 -3.30 -16.83 0.14
N SER A 191 -3.11 -17.49 -1.01
CA SER A 191 -1.98 -18.41 -1.18
C SER A 191 -0.64 -17.70 -0.97
N HIS A 192 0.24 -18.28 -0.15
CA HIS A 192 1.56 -17.71 0.23
C HIS A 192 1.50 -16.40 1.01
N TRP A 193 0.33 -15.98 1.48
CA TRP A 193 0.16 -14.79 2.30
C TRP A 193 -0.08 -15.19 3.76
N ASP A 194 0.57 -14.49 4.70
CA ASP A 194 0.33 -14.62 6.14
C ASP A 194 -0.22 -13.31 6.71
N GLY A 195 -1.22 -13.41 7.58
CA GLY A 195 -1.91 -12.27 8.20
C GLY A 195 -2.92 -11.55 7.30
N ASP A 196 -3.12 -10.26 7.57
CA ASP A 196 -4.08 -9.38 6.87
C ASP A 196 -3.36 -8.34 6.00
N CYS A 197 -4.08 -7.63 5.15
CA CYS A 197 -3.53 -6.53 4.35
C CYS A 197 -3.97 -5.17 4.89
N PHE A 198 -3.02 -4.38 5.39
CA PHE A 198 -3.27 -3.01 5.81
C PHE A 198 -3.83 -2.12 4.68
N VAL A 199 -4.87 -1.33 5.00
CA VAL A 199 -5.50 -0.35 4.09
C VAL A 199 -5.60 1.04 4.73
N PHE A 200 -5.52 2.08 3.89
CA PHE A 200 -5.39 3.48 4.33
C PHE A 200 -6.72 4.17 4.62
N ASP A 201 -7.63 3.48 5.29
CA ASP A 201 -8.97 3.97 5.66
C ASP A 201 -9.43 3.42 7.02
N GLN A 202 -10.69 3.63 7.39
CA GLN A 202 -11.18 3.25 8.72
C GLN A 202 -11.27 1.74 8.95
N ARG A 203 -11.20 0.92 7.90
CA ARG A 203 -11.18 -0.54 8.02
C ARG A 203 -9.87 -1.07 8.60
N VAL A 204 -8.79 -0.28 8.51
CA VAL A 204 -7.43 -0.58 8.95
C VAL A 204 -6.77 -1.74 8.22
N ALA A 205 -7.42 -2.89 8.08
CA ALA A 205 -6.96 -4.03 7.31
C ALA A 205 -8.12 -4.80 6.67
N VAL A 206 -7.78 -5.60 5.66
CA VAL A 206 -8.69 -6.57 5.03
C VAL A 206 -8.06 -7.95 4.96
N ASP A 207 -8.87 -9.00 5.06
CA ASP A 207 -8.43 -10.38 4.94
C ASP A 207 -8.16 -10.75 3.47
N THR A 208 -7.79 -12.02 3.26
CA THR A 208 -7.51 -12.57 1.92
C THR A 208 -8.77 -12.74 1.05
N ASN A 209 -9.98 -12.55 1.62
CA ASN A 209 -11.25 -12.47 0.90
C ASN A 209 -11.70 -11.02 0.70
N LEU A 210 -10.84 -10.03 0.99
CA LEU A 210 -11.11 -8.60 0.89
C LEU A 210 -12.20 -8.10 1.85
N LEU A 211 -12.43 -8.80 2.96
CA LEU A 211 -13.34 -8.43 4.03
C LEU A 211 -12.59 -7.68 5.14
N GLU A 212 -13.24 -6.69 5.74
CA GLU A 212 -12.70 -5.96 6.89
C GLU A 212 -12.40 -6.89 8.08
N THR A 213 -11.25 -6.69 8.73
CA THR A 213 -10.81 -7.53 9.85
C THR A 213 -10.94 -6.82 11.19
N GLU A 214 -10.64 -7.51 12.28
CA GLU A 214 -10.70 -6.97 13.65
C GLU A 214 -9.44 -6.16 14.03
N ILE A 215 -8.57 -5.83 13.08
CA ILE A 215 -7.40 -4.98 13.34
C ILE A 215 -7.86 -3.56 13.61
N GLU A 216 -7.47 -3.02 14.76
CA GLU A 216 -7.84 -1.68 15.19
C GLU A 216 -6.66 -0.72 15.15
N MET A 217 -6.95 0.55 14.90
CA MET A 217 -5.92 1.57 14.86
C MET A 217 -5.76 2.22 16.23
N CYS A 218 -4.55 2.19 16.81
CA CYS A 218 -4.27 2.91 18.04
C CYS A 218 -4.61 4.41 17.87
N PHE A 219 -5.42 4.95 18.78
CA PHE A 219 -5.83 6.36 18.73
C PHE A 219 -4.64 7.33 18.79
N LYS A 220 -3.63 7.01 19.63
CA LYS A 220 -2.49 7.89 19.92
C LYS A 220 -1.37 7.77 18.89
N CYS A 221 -0.84 6.57 18.69
CA CYS A 221 0.36 6.36 17.86
C CYS A 221 0.06 5.92 16.43
N ARG A 222 -1.21 5.57 16.12
CA ARG A 222 -1.62 5.13 14.78
C ARG A 222 -0.94 3.82 14.32
N GLU A 223 -0.46 3.02 15.26
CA GLU A 223 -0.10 1.63 14.97
C GLU A 223 -1.36 0.78 14.79
N PRO A 224 -1.42 -0.11 13.78
CA PRO A 224 -2.42 -1.16 13.69
C PRO A 224 -2.17 -2.20 14.79
N LEU A 225 -3.25 -2.68 15.40
CA LEU A 225 -3.22 -3.59 16.53
C LEU A 225 -4.01 -4.86 16.21
N SER A 226 -3.35 -6.01 16.26
CA SER A 226 -4.01 -7.31 16.13
C SER A 226 -4.99 -7.56 17.27
N PRO A 227 -5.96 -8.48 17.12
CA PRO A 227 -6.87 -8.85 18.21
C PRO A 227 -6.16 -9.31 19.49
N ASP A 228 -4.97 -9.89 19.37
CA ASP A 228 -4.17 -10.31 20.53
C ASP A 228 -3.44 -9.14 21.19
N GLU A 229 -2.94 -8.17 20.41
CA GLU A 229 -2.35 -6.94 20.95
C GLU A 229 -3.38 -6.06 21.66
N GLN A 230 -4.63 -6.09 21.19
CA GLN A 230 -5.77 -5.44 21.83
C GLN A 230 -6.15 -6.07 23.18
N LYS A 231 -5.75 -7.33 23.46
CA LYS A 231 -5.95 -7.98 24.77
C LYS A 231 -4.85 -7.64 25.78
N SER A 232 -3.79 -6.94 25.35
CA SER A 232 -2.69 -6.57 26.23
C SER A 232 -3.16 -5.64 27.36
N GLU A 233 -2.61 -5.82 28.56
CA GLU A 233 -2.78 -4.87 29.68
C GLU A 233 -2.31 -3.45 29.35
N TYR A 234 -1.42 -3.32 28.35
CA TYR A 234 -0.92 -2.05 27.84
C TYR A 234 -1.80 -1.44 26.75
N TYR A 235 -2.94 -2.05 26.42
CA TYR A 235 -3.93 -1.45 25.54
C TYR A 235 -5.07 -0.82 26.34
N VAL A 236 -5.08 0.52 26.37
CA VAL A 236 -6.15 1.31 26.95
C VAL A 236 -6.72 2.20 25.85
N ILE A 237 -7.98 1.94 25.50
CA ILE A 237 -8.69 2.64 24.42
C ILE A 237 -8.60 4.16 24.64
N GLY A 238 -8.12 4.87 23.63
CA GLY A 238 -7.96 6.32 23.66
C GLY A 238 -6.68 6.84 24.32
N GLU A 239 -5.89 5.98 24.98
CA GLU A 239 -4.71 6.40 25.74
C GLU A 239 -3.40 5.85 25.20
N HIS A 240 -3.20 4.53 25.25
CA HIS A 240 -1.97 3.88 24.81
C HIS A 240 -2.21 2.45 24.33
N CYS A 241 -1.22 1.91 23.62
CA CYS A 241 -1.15 0.52 23.19
C CYS A 241 0.24 -0.04 23.55
N PRO A 242 0.51 -1.34 23.37
CA PRO A 242 1.80 -1.95 23.69
C PRO A 242 3.01 -1.19 23.12
N TYR A 243 2.88 -0.68 21.89
CA TYR A 243 3.94 0.07 21.21
C TYR A 243 4.23 1.44 21.83
N CYS A 244 3.20 2.22 22.16
CA CYS A 244 3.38 3.61 22.64
C CYS A 244 3.29 3.75 24.16
N PHE A 245 2.98 2.67 24.86
CA PHE A 245 3.19 2.54 26.29
C PHE A 245 4.68 2.42 26.61
N GLN A 246 5.42 1.58 25.90
CA GLN A 246 6.86 1.37 26.12
C GLN A 246 7.67 2.67 25.95
N ILE A 247 7.32 3.50 24.96
CA ILE A 247 7.95 4.83 24.75
C ILE A 247 7.80 5.75 25.98
N ARG A 248 6.82 5.53 26.86
CA ARG A 248 6.69 6.29 28.12
C ARG A 248 7.62 5.80 29.23
N ASN A 249 8.05 4.53 29.22
CA ASN A 249 8.88 3.97 30.29
C ASN A 249 10.38 4.16 30.05
N ASP A 250 10.83 4.34 28.80
CA ASP A 250 12.23 4.66 28.49
C ASP A 250 12.58 6.14 28.69
N ALA A 251 11.60 6.96 29.05
CA ALA A 251 11.73 8.40 29.27
C ALA A 251 11.67 8.80 30.76
N LEU A 252 11.82 7.83 31.69
CA LEU A 252 11.85 8.05 33.14
C LEU A 252 13.15 7.53 33.77
#